data_AF-A0A3C0U5B6-F1
#
_entry.id   AF-A0A3C0U5B6-F1
#
_cell.length_a   1.000
_cell.length_b   1.000
_cell.length_c   1.000
_cell.angle_alpha   90.00
_cell.angle_beta   90.00
_cell.angle_gamma   90.00
#
_symmetry.space_group_name_H-M   'P 1'
#
loop_
_entity.id
_entity.type
_entity.pdbx_description
1 polymer ?
#
loop_
_entity_poly.entity_id
_entity_poly.type
_entity_poly.pdbx_seq_one_letter_code
_entity_poly.pdbx_strand_id
1 'polypeptide(L)'
;MKLVAVAITFLLGALGILSAQEEMGAIALRYPFLDTSRNHIEFFGKSDGMEKFYQKLDKAIFDNEGKVNIVHVGGSHVQGGTLSHTLRSNLGQLAPDLQIERGFFFPHRLANTNMPSNIYVKKIGAWEGCRNSILRNNCPWGLSGIDAVTREEDAGFILQSFRDRGEAYSFTELRIFEHMSSNTMEPICIPSPDSVVIDSIAGVRRWFFKERIDSVSITFQLQDDQEPVYTLQGIQMVLEESGLVYHALGVNGASTKSFLRSENFIEQGRYISPDLVIFGLGINDAYKPDSEWHPQEYKERYDTLVDWFRTINPDCEFIFMTNNDSYDKRKVPNEHA
;
A
#
# COMPACT_ATOMS: atom_id res chain seq x y z
N MET A 1 30.20 -64.17 0.71
CA MET A 1 29.60 -63.32 -0.35
C MET A 1 28.12 -63.14 -0.04
N LYS A 2 27.74 -62.02 0.57
CA LYS A 2 26.34 -61.68 0.86
C LYS A 2 25.92 -60.60 -0.14
N LEU A 3 24.87 -60.86 -0.91
CA LEU A 3 24.13 -59.83 -1.63
C LEU A 3 23.45 -58.93 -0.60
N VAL A 4 23.63 -57.62 -0.73
CA VAL A 4 22.79 -56.62 -0.08
C VAL A 4 22.14 -55.81 -1.20
N ALA A 5 20.82 -55.90 -1.27
CA ALA A 5 19.99 -55.11 -2.15
C ALA A 5 20.00 -53.64 -1.68
N VAL A 6 20.38 -52.73 -2.57
CA VAL A 6 20.19 -51.29 -2.36
C VAL A 6 18.80 -50.95 -2.89
N ALA A 7 17.88 -50.68 -1.97
CA ALA A 7 16.59 -50.09 -2.27
C ALA A 7 16.81 -48.61 -2.64
N ILE A 8 16.46 -48.24 -3.86
CA ILE A 8 16.33 -46.84 -4.28
C ILE A 8 14.98 -46.36 -3.76
N THR A 9 14.99 -45.64 -2.65
CA THR A 9 13.81 -44.93 -2.15
C THR A 9 13.66 -43.64 -2.95
N PHE A 10 12.70 -43.61 -3.88
CA PHE A 10 12.20 -42.37 -4.47
C PHE A 10 11.54 -41.57 -3.34
N LEU A 11 12.15 -40.45 -2.94
CA LEU A 11 11.51 -39.48 -2.05
C LEU A 11 10.49 -38.70 -2.90
N LEU A 12 9.24 -39.17 -2.95
CA LEU A 12 8.10 -38.31 -3.22
C LEU A 12 7.88 -37.43 -1.97
N GLY A 13 8.53 -36.28 -1.94
CA GLY A 13 8.39 -35.28 -0.88
C GLY A 13 7.82 -33.99 -1.43
N ALA A 14 6.60 -33.67 -0.99
CA ALA A 14 5.92 -32.38 -1.11
C ALA A 14 5.68 -31.85 -2.55
N LEU A 15 4.63 -32.38 -3.21
CA LEU A 15 3.82 -31.57 -4.12
C LEU A 15 3.10 -30.51 -3.29
N GLY A 16 3.80 -29.43 -2.94
CA GLY A 16 3.14 -28.16 -2.70
C GLY A 16 2.43 -27.80 -4.00
N ILE A 17 1.14 -27.46 -3.92
CA ILE A 17 0.42 -26.90 -5.05
C ILE A 17 1.03 -25.52 -5.29
N LEU A 18 2.12 -25.49 -6.07
CA LEU A 18 2.53 -24.29 -6.78
C LEU A 18 1.36 -23.99 -7.72
N SER A 19 0.50 -23.05 -7.36
CA SER A 19 -0.39 -22.43 -8.32
C SER A 19 0.50 -21.68 -9.30
N ALA A 20 0.94 -22.34 -10.36
CA ALA A 20 1.56 -21.64 -11.48
C ALA A 20 0.57 -20.58 -11.96
N GLN A 21 1.05 -19.36 -12.22
CA GLN A 21 0.25 -18.38 -12.95
C GLN A 21 -0.31 -19.04 -14.21
N GLU A 22 -1.58 -18.78 -14.54
CA GLU A 22 -2.12 -19.19 -15.84
C GLU A 22 -1.15 -18.66 -16.91
N GLU A 23 -0.61 -19.58 -17.73
CA GLU A 23 0.28 -19.21 -18.82
C GLU A 23 -0.43 -18.18 -19.72
N MET A 24 0.29 -17.17 -20.21
CA MET A 24 -0.32 -16.09 -21.00
C MET A 24 -1.15 -16.60 -22.19
N GLY A 25 -0.77 -17.75 -22.76
CA GLY A 25 -1.55 -18.44 -23.79
C GLY A 25 -2.94 -18.89 -23.34
N ALA A 26 -3.08 -19.39 -22.10
CA ALA A 26 -4.37 -19.75 -21.52
C ALA A 26 -5.26 -18.52 -21.29
N ILE A 27 -4.67 -17.40 -20.84
CA ILE A 27 -5.38 -16.13 -20.67
C ILE A 27 -5.86 -15.61 -22.03
N ALA A 28 -5.00 -15.64 -23.06
CA ALA A 28 -5.37 -15.21 -24.41
C ALA A 28 -6.52 -16.04 -25.00
N LEU A 29 -6.55 -17.35 -24.76
CA LEU A 29 -7.64 -18.23 -25.19
C LEU A 29 -8.96 -17.94 -24.44
N ARG A 30 -8.87 -17.69 -23.13
CA ARG A 30 -10.04 -17.41 -22.29
C ARG A 30 -10.64 -16.03 -22.54
N TYR A 31 -9.80 -15.05 -22.86
CA TYR A 31 -10.17 -13.66 -23.08
C TYR A 31 -9.63 -13.18 -24.44
N PRO A 32 -10.24 -13.61 -25.56
CA PRO A 32 -9.72 -13.34 -26.92
C PRO A 32 -9.75 -11.86 -27.32
N PHE A 33 -10.37 -11.00 -26.51
CA PHE A 33 -10.36 -9.55 -26.69
C PHE A 33 -9.12 -8.87 -26.10
N LEU A 34 -8.30 -9.58 -25.32
CA LEU A 34 -7.07 -9.04 -24.75
C LEU A 34 -5.91 -9.20 -25.74
N ASP A 35 -5.22 -8.09 -26.04
CA ASP A 35 -3.93 -8.13 -26.73
C ASP A 35 -2.82 -8.44 -25.73
N THR A 36 -2.63 -9.74 -25.45
CA THR A 36 -1.59 -10.21 -24.51
C THR A 36 -0.17 -9.92 -24.98
N SER A 37 0.06 -9.59 -26.25
CA SER A 37 1.39 -9.21 -26.75
C SER A 37 1.89 -7.87 -26.18
N ARG A 38 0.97 -7.02 -25.71
CA ARG A 38 1.27 -5.73 -25.06
C ARG A 38 1.55 -5.85 -23.57
N ASN A 39 1.40 -7.03 -22.98
CA ASN A 39 1.65 -7.25 -21.55
C ASN A 39 3.15 -7.42 -21.27
N HIS A 40 3.91 -6.34 -21.37
CA HIS A 40 5.34 -6.32 -21.08
C HIS A 40 5.73 -5.00 -20.39
N ILE A 41 6.86 -5.02 -19.67
CA ILE A 41 7.47 -3.80 -19.13
C ILE A 41 8.34 -3.21 -20.23
N GLU A 42 8.03 -1.99 -20.65
CA GLU A 42 8.86 -1.21 -21.57
C GLU A 42 9.84 -0.33 -20.79
N PHE A 43 11.12 -0.39 -21.18
CA PHE A 43 12.17 0.42 -20.57
C PHE A 43 12.50 1.62 -21.46
N PHE A 44 12.10 2.81 -21.01
CA PHE A 44 12.44 4.06 -21.66
C PHE A 44 13.81 4.55 -21.17
N GLY A 45 14.88 4.10 -21.82
CA GLY A 45 16.25 4.42 -21.46
C GLY A 45 17.12 3.17 -21.33
N LYS A 46 18.08 3.20 -20.41
CA LYS A 46 18.91 2.02 -20.11
C LYS A 46 18.19 1.12 -19.10
N SER A 47 18.28 -0.19 -19.33
CA SER A 47 17.66 -1.20 -18.45
C SER A 47 18.38 -1.36 -17.10
N ASP A 48 19.58 -0.79 -16.94
CA ASP A 48 20.34 -0.80 -15.69
C ASP A 48 19.66 0.03 -14.58
N GLY A 49 18.64 0.84 -14.90
CA GLY A 49 17.86 1.59 -13.92
C GLY A 49 17.24 0.71 -12.82
N MET A 50 16.83 -0.52 -13.12
CA MET A 50 16.22 -1.44 -12.15
C MET A 50 17.24 -2.32 -11.40
N GLU A 51 18.53 -2.25 -11.75
CA GLU A 51 19.56 -3.16 -11.24
C GLU A 51 19.66 -3.13 -9.71
N LYS A 52 19.63 -1.93 -9.10
CA LYS A 52 19.68 -1.80 -7.64
C LYS A 52 18.47 -2.45 -6.95
N PHE A 53 17.29 -2.30 -7.52
CA PHE A 53 16.08 -2.94 -7.03
C PHE A 53 16.19 -4.46 -7.13
N TYR A 54 16.66 -4.98 -8.27
CA TYR A 54 16.85 -6.42 -8.46
C TYR A 54 17.88 -7.00 -7.51
N GLN A 55 19.03 -6.33 -7.30
CA GLN A 55 20.03 -6.76 -6.32
C GLN A 55 19.46 -6.83 -4.90
N LYS A 56 18.61 -5.86 -4.52
CA LYS A 56 17.95 -5.87 -3.21
C LYS A 56 16.92 -7.01 -3.11
N LEU A 57 16.20 -7.28 -4.19
CA LEU A 57 15.26 -8.40 -4.27
C LEU A 57 15.96 -9.75 -4.20
N ASP A 58 17.08 -9.91 -4.90
CA ASP A 58 17.90 -11.11 -4.86
C ASP A 58 18.41 -11.39 -3.45
N LYS A 59 18.92 -10.38 -2.75
CA LYS A 59 19.32 -10.52 -1.34
C LYS A 59 18.16 -10.95 -0.43
N ALA A 60 16.98 -10.36 -0.60
CA ALA A 60 15.82 -10.74 0.20
C ALA A 60 15.37 -12.18 -0.08
N ILE A 61 15.47 -12.64 -1.33
CA ILE A 61 15.05 -13.99 -1.76
C ILE A 61 16.09 -15.06 -1.41
N PHE A 62 17.36 -14.83 -1.73
CA PHE A 62 18.41 -15.86 -1.68
C PHE A 62 19.22 -15.81 -0.38
N ASP A 63 19.40 -14.63 0.20
CA ASP A 63 20.24 -14.44 1.40
C ASP A 63 19.39 -14.19 2.66
N ASN A 64 18.07 -14.06 2.52
CA ASN A 64 17.15 -13.64 3.58
C ASN A 64 17.63 -12.35 4.27
N GLU A 65 18.13 -11.41 3.47
CA GLU A 65 18.72 -10.14 3.93
C GLU A 65 17.92 -8.94 3.42
N GLY A 66 17.47 -8.11 4.36
CA GLY A 66 16.91 -6.79 4.08
C GLY A 66 15.41 -6.79 3.74
N LYS A 67 14.88 -5.59 3.48
CA LYS A 67 13.47 -5.39 3.14
C LYS A 67 13.31 -4.69 1.82
N VAL A 68 12.49 -5.26 0.94
CA VAL A 68 12.10 -4.65 -0.34
C VAL A 68 10.74 -3.98 -0.17
N ASN A 69 10.68 -2.65 -0.26
CA ASN A 69 9.45 -1.88 -0.10
C ASN A 69 8.90 -1.45 -1.45
N ILE A 70 7.76 -2.00 -1.84
CA ILE A 70 7.05 -1.67 -3.08
C ILE A 70 5.84 -0.80 -2.73
N VAL A 71 5.74 0.38 -3.33
CA VAL A 71 4.63 1.31 -3.14
C VAL A 71 3.77 1.35 -4.37
N HIS A 72 2.49 1.06 -4.23
CA HIS A 72 1.52 1.23 -5.31
C HIS A 72 0.67 2.46 -5.02
N VAL A 73 0.89 3.52 -5.78
CA VAL A 73 0.11 4.76 -5.72
C VAL A 73 -0.98 4.70 -6.78
N GLY A 74 -2.24 4.96 -6.40
CA GLY A 74 -3.30 4.98 -7.40
C GLY A 74 -4.66 5.45 -6.90
N GLY A 75 -5.63 5.27 -7.79
CA GLY A 75 -7.01 5.70 -7.57
C GLY A 75 -7.88 4.64 -6.90
N SER A 76 -9.10 4.48 -7.45
CA SER A 76 -10.08 3.51 -6.98
C SER A 76 -9.64 2.05 -7.07
N HIS A 77 -8.80 1.68 -8.05
CA HIS A 77 -8.30 0.30 -8.22
C HIS A 77 -7.31 -0.11 -7.13
N VAL A 78 -6.48 0.82 -6.65
CA VAL A 78 -5.60 0.59 -5.48
C VAL A 78 -6.43 0.60 -4.20
N GLN A 79 -7.35 1.57 -4.03
CA GLN A 79 -8.21 1.64 -2.84
C GLN A 79 -9.11 0.40 -2.71
N GLY A 80 -9.62 -0.13 -3.82
CA GLY A 80 -10.44 -1.34 -3.84
C GLY A 80 -9.68 -2.60 -3.39
N GLY A 81 -8.35 -2.57 -3.47
CA GLY A 81 -7.48 -3.58 -2.88
C GLY A 81 -7.32 -4.88 -3.66
N THR A 82 -8.19 -5.19 -4.63
CA THR A 82 -8.08 -6.43 -5.42
C THR A 82 -6.75 -6.51 -6.17
N LEU A 83 -6.42 -5.49 -6.96
CA LEU A 83 -5.19 -5.47 -7.76
C LEU A 83 -3.93 -5.50 -6.88
N SER A 84 -3.86 -4.62 -5.87
CA SER A 84 -2.71 -4.55 -4.96
C SER A 84 -2.56 -5.82 -4.12
N HIS A 85 -3.66 -6.46 -3.73
CA HIS A 85 -3.61 -7.76 -3.05
C HIS A 85 -3.12 -8.88 -3.97
N THR A 86 -3.63 -8.97 -5.20
CA THR A 86 -3.18 -9.98 -6.17
C THR A 86 -1.70 -9.82 -6.48
N LEU A 87 -1.23 -8.58 -6.70
CA LEU A 87 0.20 -8.31 -6.93
C LEU A 87 1.05 -8.72 -5.72
N ARG A 88 0.65 -8.33 -4.50
CA ARG A 88 1.32 -8.74 -3.26
C ARG A 88 1.37 -10.26 -3.10
N SER A 89 0.26 -10.96 -3.33
CA SER A 89 0.20 -12.43 -3.22
C SER A 89 1.07 -13.12 -4.26
N ASN A 90 1.08 -12.63 -5.51
CA ASN A 90 1.91 -13.19 -6.57
C ASN A 90 3.41 -12.95 -6.31
N LEU A 91 3.79 -11.78 -5.81
CA LEU A 91 5.17 -11.50 -5.40
C LEU A 91 5.62 -12.42 -4.27
N GLY A 92 4.70 -12.81 -3.36
CA GLY A 92 4.97 -13.81 -2.34
C GLY A 92 5.25 -15.22 -2.85
N GLN A 93 4.95 -15.50 -4.11
CA GLN A 93 5.21 -16.80 -4.73
C GLN A 93 6.58 -16.85 -5.41
N LEU A 94 7.37 -15.77 -5.38
CA LEU A 94 8.71 -15.73 -5.96
C LEU A 94 9.67 -16.72 -5.29
N ALA A 95 9.53 -16.94 -3.98
CA ALA A 95 10.25 -17.99 -3.26
C ALA A 95 9.44 -18.51 -2.06
N PRO A 96 9.55 -19.81 -1.71
CA PRO A 96 8.75 -20.41 -0.63
C PRO A 96 8.91 -19.73 0.74
N ASP A 97 10.12 -19.28 1.07
CA ASP A 97 10.44 -18.67 2.36
C ASP A 97 10.38 -17.14 2.32
N LEU A 98 9.98 -16.54 1.20
CA LEU A 98 9.89 -15.09 1.09
C LEU A 98 8.74 -14.56 1.95
N GLN A 99 9.09 -13.86 3.02
CA GLN A 99 8.13 -13.25 3.90
C GLN A 99 7.47 -12.04 3.22
N ILE A 100 6.14 -12.06 3.11
CA ILE A 100 5.35 -10.94 2.61
C ILE A 100 4.58 -10.27 3.75
N GLU A 101 4.73 -8.96 3.85
CA GLU A 101 4.02 -8.11 4.80
C GLU A 101 2.86 -7.35 4.17
N ARG A 102 1.90 -6.95 5.03
CA ARG A 102 0.79 -6.08 4.63
C ARG A 102 1.24 -4.68 4.20
N GLY A 103 2.29 -4.16 4.85
CA GLY A 103 2.78 -2.81 4.66
C GLY A 103 1.84 -1.72 5.17
N PHE A 104 2.01 -0.53 4.59
CA PHE A 104 1.20 0.65 4.90
C PHE A 104 -0.16 0.59 4.18
N PHE A 105 -1.21 0.97 4.89
CA PHE A 105 -2.54 1.15 4.35
C PHE A 105 -3.35 2.17 5.17
N PHE A 106 -4.45 2.63 4.60
CA PHE A 106 -5.42 3.47 5.32
C PHE A 106 -6.65 2.64 5.73
N PRO A 107 -7.17 2.76 6.97
CA PRO A 107 -8.40 2.09 7.38
C PRO A 107 -9.65 2.81 6.85
N HIS A 108 -9.91 2.67 5.54
CA HIS A 108 -10.94 3.41 4.77
C HIS A 108 -12.35 3.44 5.37
N ARG A 109 -12.72 2.41 6.15
CA ARG A 109 -14.02 2.36 6.84
C ARG A 109 -14.20 3.50 7.86
N LEU A 110 -13.13 4.01 8.47
CA LEU A 110 -13.19 5.15 9.37
C LEU A 110 -13.55 6.44 8.62
N ALA A 111 -13.06 6.61 7.39
CA ALA A 111 -13.38 7.74 6.53
C ALA A 111 -14.69 7.55 5.71
N ASN A 112 -15.54 6.58 6.08
CA ASN A 112 -16.80 6.26 5.40
C ASN A 112 -16.66 6.05 3.88
N THR A 113 -15.60 5.34 3.46
CA THR A 113 -15.38 5.00 2.05
C THR A 113 -15.10 3.51 1.85
N ASN A 114 -15.09 3.06 0.60
CA ASN A 114 -14.91 1.64 0.27
C ASN A 114 -13.52 1.16 0.72
N MET A 115 -13.45 -0.09 1.17
CA MET A 115 -12.24 -0.68 1.78
C MET A 115 -11.95 -2.04 1.13
N PRO A 116 -10.68 -2.45 1.01
CA PRO A 116 -10.32 -3.81 0.63
C PRO A 116 -11.01 -4.86 1.50
N SER A 117 -11.45 -5.98 0.91
CA SER A 117 -12.15 -7.06 1.62
C SER A 117 -11.28 -7.80 2.64
N ASN A 118 -9.96 -7.76 2.47
CA ASN A 118 -8.99 -8.38 3.37
C ASN A 118 -8.47 -7.44 4.48
N ILE A 119 -9.22 -6.39 4.80
CA ILE A 119 -9.02 -5.55 6.00
C ILE A 119 -10.31 -5.61 6.81
N TYR A 120 -10.17 -5.89 8.09
CA TYR A 120 -11.26 -5.74 9.04
C TYR A 120 -11.05 -4.48 9.88
N VAL A 121 -12.06 -3.62 9.88
CA VAL A 121 -12.14 -2.47 10.77
C VAL A 121 -13.51 -2.49 11.45
N LYS A 122 -13.55 -2.53 12.79
CA LYS A 122 -14.78 -2.23 13.54
C LYS A 122 -14.71 -0.77 13.95
N LYS A 123 -15.54 0.09 13.36
CA LYS A 123 -15.64 1.51 13.72
C LYS A 123 -16.48 1.68 15.00
N ILE A 124 -16.00 2.45 15.95
CA ILE A 124 -16.70 2.84 17.19
C ILE A 124 -16.77 4.37 17.22
N GLY A 125 -17.93 4.92 17.54
CA GLY A 125 -18.20 6.36 17.48
C GLY A 125 -18.32 6.93 16.07
N ALA A 126 -18.51 8.24 16.00
CA ALA A 126 -18.56 9.03 14.78
C ALA A 126 -17.16 9.35 14.27
N TRP A 127 -17.02 9.22 12.95
CA TRP A 127 -15.81 9.56 12.22
C TRP A 127 -16.18 10.25 10.91
N GLU A 128 -15.41 11.26 10.56
CA GLU A 128 -15.53 12.04 9.34
C GLU A 128 -14.34 11.75 8.43
N GLY A 129 -14.61 11.59 7.14
CA GLY A 129 -13.58 11.31 6.14
C GLY A 129 -13.21 12.55 5.34
N CYS A 130 -11.91 12.80 5.18
CA CYS A 130 -11.40 13.89 4.37
C CYS A 130 -10.39 13.39 3.33
N ARG A 131 -10.71 13.50 2.04
CA ARG A 131 -9.87 12.99 0.94
C ARG A 131 -9.26 14.10 0.10
N ASN A 132 -7.99 13.94 -0.28
CA ASN A 132 -7.28 14.87 -1.18
C ASN A 132 -7.81 14.85 -2.62
N SER A 133 -8.60 13.84 -2.99
CA SER A 133 -9.29 13.74 -4.28
C SER A 133 -10.53 14.62 -4.38
N ILE A 134 -11.05 15.12 -3.25
CA ILE A 134 -12.21 16.02 -3.21
C ILE A 134 -11.71 17.47 -3.15
N LEU A 135 -12.04 18.25 -4.18
CA LEU A 135 -11.52 19.62 -4.33
C LEU A 135 -11.86 20.53 -3.16
N ARG A 136 -13.10 20.47 -2.64
CA ARG A 136 -13.58 21.32 -1.54
C ARG A 136 -13.01 20.97 -0.18
N ASN A 137 -12.43 19.78 -0.02
CA ASN A 137 -11.86 19.37 1.25
C ASN A 137 -10.56 20.14 1.47
N ASN A 138 -10.21 20.39 2.72
CA ASN A 138 -8.95 21.02 3.10
C ASN A 138 -8.52 20.45 4.45
N CYS A 139 -7.65 19.45 4.42
CA CYS A 139 -7.17 18.72 5.60
C CYS A 139 -5.66 18.50 5.48
N PRO A 140 -4.96 18.29 6.59
CA PRO A 140 -3.49 18.26 6.60
C PRO A 140 -2.94 16.91 6.15
N TRP A 141 -3.35 16.43 4.96
CA TRP A 141 -3.17 15.04 4.54
C TRP A 141 -1.74 14.53 4.63
N GLY A 142 -1.64 13.31 5.15
CA GLY A 142 -0.43 12.52 5.15
C GLY A 142 -0.18 11.74 3.86
N LEU A 143 0.69 10.74 3.99
CA LEU A 143 1.12 9.82 2.93
C LEU A 143 -0.06 9.13 2.20
N SER A 144 -1.13 8.81 2.92
CA SER A 144 -2.28 8.10 2.34
C SER A 144 -3.17 8.98 1.45
N GLY A 145 -3.12 10.30 1.59
CA GLY A 145 -4.07 11.22 0.94
C GLY A 145 -5.49 11.21 1.50
N ILE A 146 -5.70 10.56 2.65
CA ILE A 146 -6.99 10.49 3.36
C ILE A 146 -6.77 10.69 4.85
N ASP A 147 -7.61 11.52 5.46
CA ASP A 147 -7.71 11.63 6.91
C ASP A 147 -9.05 11.05 7.39
N ALA A 148 -9.03 10.40 8.55
CA ALA A 148 -10.21 10.07 9.33
C ALA A 148 -10.15 10.86 10.65
N VAL A 149 -11.18 11.67 10.89
CA VAL A 149 -11.25 12.57 12.04
C VAL A 149 -12.38 12.13 12.96
N THR A 150 -12.13 12.03 14.25
CA THR A 150 -13.18 11.87 15.26
C THR A 150 -13.12 13.00 16.27
N ARG A 151 -14.29 13.33 16.82
CA ARG A 151 -14.49 14.35 17.86
C ARG A 151 -15.32 13.81 19.03
N GLU A 152 -15.33 12.49 19.20
CA GLU A 152 -16.01 11.82 20.31
C GLU A 152 -14.96 11.16 21.20
N GLU A 153 -15.04 11.39 22.52
CA GLU A 153 -14.09 10.82 23.49
C GLU A 153 -14.17 9.30 23.57
N ASP A 154 -15.35 8.72 23.34
CA ASP A 154 -15.59 7.27 23.36
C ASP A 154 -15.39 6.62 21.98
N ALA A 155 -14.90 7.37 20.99
CA ALA A 155 -14.56 6.82 19.70
C ALA A 155 -13.39 5.82 19.78
N GLY A 156 -13.33 4.96 18.76
CA GLY A 156 -12.27 3.98 18.66
C GLY A 156 -12.42 3.10 17.43
N PHE A 157 -11.52 2.14 17.30
CA PHE A 157 -11.66 1.12 16.27
C PHE A 157 -10.88 -0.15 16.59
N ILE A 158 -11.38 -1.27 16.09
CA ILE A 158 -10.64 -2.54 16.07
C ILE A 158 -10.11 -2.76 14.67
N LEU A 159 -8.86 -3.20 14.54
CA LEU A 159 -8.18 -3.42 13.28
C LEU A 159 -7.56 -4.82 13.23
N GLN A 160 -7.75 -5.49 12.09
CA GLN A 160 -7.04 -6.70 11.70
C GLN A 160 -6.90 -6.75 10.17
N SER A 161 -5.87 -7.41 9.65
CA SER A 161 -5.69 -7.57 8.20
C SER A 161 -5.32 -9.00 7.83
N PHE A 162 -5.74 -9.45 6.65
CA PHE A 162 -5.65 -10.86 6.26
C PHE A 162 -4.84 -11.05 4.97
N ARG A 163 -3.97 -12.06 4.98
CA ARG A 163 -3.30 -12.57 3.79
C ARG A 163 -4.31 -13.35 2.95
N ASP A 164 -4.93 -14.35 3.56
CA ASP A 164 -5.94 -15.19 2.95
C ASP A 164 -7.07 -15.46 3.95
N ARG A 165 -8.07 -16.25 3.52
CA ARG A 165 -9.19 -16.61 4.38
C ARG A 165 -8.70 -17.36 5.62
N GLY A 166 -8.76 -16.69 6.78
CA GLY A 166 -8.37 -17.26 8.07
C GLY A 166 -6.87 -17.12 8.38
N GLU A 167 -6.09 -16.48 7.51
CA GLU A 167 -4.66 -16.22 7.74
C GLU A 167 -4.46 -14.71 7.92
N ALA A 168 -4.31 -14.27 9.17
CA ALA A 168 -4.06 -12.87 9.49
C ALA A 168 -2.58 -12.50 9.30
N TYR A 169 -2.32 -11.27 8.86
CA TYR A 169 -0.97 -10.72 8.98
C TYR A 169 -0.70 -10.43 10.45
N SER A 170 0.45 -10.91 10.93
CA SER A 170 0.98 -10.53 12.23
C SER A 170 2.04 -9.44 12.11
N PHE A 171 2.35 -8.79 13.23
CA PHE A 171 3.35 -7.74 13.35
C PHE A 171 3.91 -7.68 14.77
N THR A 172 5.11 -7.14 14.90
CA THR A 172 5.77 -6.78 16.18
C THR A 172 5.88 -5.27 16.36
N GLU A 173 5.64 -4.50 15.29
CA GLU A 173 5.55 -3.05 15.34
C GLU A 173 4.28 -2.57 14.61
N LEU A 174 3.51 -1.69 15.26
CA LEU A 174 2.44 -0.92 14.63
C LEU A 174 2.87 0.55 14.56
N ARG A 175 2.84 1.12 13.37
CA ARG A 175 3.03 2.57 13.18
C ARG A 175 1.71 3.23 12.87
N ILE A 176 1.38 4.26 13.64
CA ILE A 176 0.23 5.12 13.44
C ILE A 176 0.72 6.45 12.89
N PHE A 177 0.19 6.81 11.74
CA PHE A 177 0.43 8.09 11.09
C PHE A 177 -0.74 8.99 11.44
N GLU A 178 -0.48 10.12 12.08
CA GLU A 178 -1.47 10.98 12.69
C GLU A 178 -1.07 12.45 12.56
N HIS A 179 -2.05 13.34 12.49
CA HIS A 179 -1.77 14.78 12.48
C HIS A 179 -1.66 15.29 13.92
N MET A 180 -0.52 15.01 14.57
CA MET A 180 -0.31 15.25 16.01
C MET A 180 -0.57 16.71 16.43
N SER A 181 -0.22 17.68 15.59
CA SER A 181 -0.37 19.11 15.92
C SER A 181 -1.83 19.57 16.07
N SER A 182 -2.79 18.84 15.49
CA SER A 182 -4.23 19.12 15.66
C SER A 182 -4.92 18.24 16.70
N ASN A 183 -4.25 17.19 17.18
CA ASN A 183 -4.88 16.20 18.03
C ASN A 183 -4.87 16.67 19.49
N THR A 184 -6.02 16.57 20.14
CA THR A 184 -6.19 16.84 21.57
C THR A 184 -6.36 15.55 22.38
N MET A 185 -6.62 14.44 21.68
CA MET A 185 -6.67 13.10 22.26
C MET A 185 -5.44 12.28 21.88
N GLU A 186 -5.02 11.40 22.78
CA GLU A 186 -3.98 10.41 22.54
C GLU A 186 -4.57 9.02 22.28
N PRO A 187 -4.00 8.25 21.34
CA PRO A 187 -4.44 6.89 21.06
C PRO A 187 -3.91 5.93 22.12
N ILE A 188 -4.78 5.04 22.60
CA ILE A 188 -4.46 3.94 23.51
C ILE A 188 -4.64 2.63 22.75
N CYS A 189 -3.63 1.76 22.79
CA CYS A 189 -3.66 0.45 22.16
C CYS A 189 -4.02 -0.66 23.14
N ILE A 190 -4.81 -1.62 22.67
CA ILE A 190 -5.06 -2.92 23.31
C ILE A 190 -4.78 -4.03 22.27
N PRO A 191 -3.88 -4.99 22.53
CA PRO A 191 -3.05 -5.10 23.73
C PRO A 191 -2.11 -3.89 23.89
N SER A 192 -1.73 -3.59 25.12
CA SER A 192 -0.81 -2.49 25.41
C SER A 192 0.58 -2.81 24.85
N PRO A 193 1.25 -1.84 24.21
CA PRO A 193 2.57 -2.06 23.66
C PRO A 193 3.61 -2.19 24.78
N ASP A 194 4.67 -2.95 24.52
CA ASP A 194 5.82 -3.08 25.41
C ASP A 194 6.66 -1.79 25.46
N SER A 195 6.69 -1.04 24.34
CA SER A 195 7.33 0.28 24.28
C SER A 195 6.72 1.16 23.20
N VAL A 196 6.91 2.47 23.35
CA VAL A 196 6.38 3.49 22.44
C VAL A 196 7.50 4.45 22.05
N VAL A 197 7.57 4.78 20.76
CA VAL A 197 8.43 5.85 20.23
C VAL A 197 7.57 6.81 19.43
N ILE A 198 7.80 8.11 19.59
CA ILE A 198 7.03 9.17 18.94
C ILE A 198 7.99 10.04 18.13
N ASP A 199 7.69 10.22 16.86
CA ASP A 199 8.28 11.26 16.02
C ASP A 199 7.20 12.31 15.75
N SER A 200 7.29 13.42 16.48
CA SER A 200 6.34 14.52 16.37
C SER A 200 6.53 15.36 15.11
N ILE A 201 7.67 15.27 14.44
CA ILE A 201 7.94 16.01 13.19
C ILE A 201 7.21 15.31 12.05
N ALA A 202 7.35 14.00 11.94
CA ALA A 202 6.67 13.22 10.91
C ALA A 202 5.20 12.90 11.26
N GLY A 203 4.80 13.09 12.52
CA GLY A 203 3.49 12.69 13.00
C GLY A 203 3.32 11.16 13.04
N VAL A 204 4.36 10.45 13.50
CA VAL A 204 4.38 8.98 13.54
C VAL A 204 4.58 8.47 14.95
N ARG A 205 3.63 7.68 15.42
CA ARG A 205 3.71 6.93 16.68
C ARG A 205 3.98 5.46 16.40
N ARG A 206 4.98 4.91 17.06
CA ARG A 206 5.45 3.53 16.89
C ARG A 206 5.19 2.76 18.17
N TRP A 207 4.48 1.66 18.06
CA TRP A 207 4.16 0.74 19.15
C TRP A 207 4.84 -0.58 18.90
N PHE A 208 5.65 -1.05 19.85
CA PHE A 208 6.39 -2.29 19.74
C PHE A 208 5.83 -3.35 20.69
N PHE A 209 5.81 -4.58 20.22
CA PHE A 209 5.33 -5.76 20.92
C PHE A 209 6.42 -6.83 20.90
N LYS A 210 6.71 -7.44 22.05
CA LYS A 210 7.69 -8.54 22.16
C LYS A 210 7.23 -9.80 21.46
N GLU A 211 5.92 -10.03 21.44
CA GLU A 211 5.28 -11.15 20.75
C GLU A 211 4.56 -10.65 19.51
N ARG A 212 4.48 -11.52 18.49
CA ARG A 212 3.71 -11.24 17.29
C ARG A 212 2.22 -11.18 17.64
N ILE A 213 1.58 -10.07 17.31
CA ILE A 213 0.13 -9.90 17.40
C ILE A 213 -0.44 -9.70 15.99
N ASP A 214 -1.75 -9.90 15.82
CA ASP A 214 -2.41 -9.79 14.51
C ASP A 214 -3.56 -8.78 14.47
N SER A 215 -3.92 -8.24 15.63
CA SER A 215 -5.07 -7.36 15.79
C SER A 215 -4.87 -6.42 16.96
N VAL A 216 -5.48 -5.24 16.85
CA VAL A 216 -5.47 -4.21 17.89
C VAL A 216 -6.84 -3.58 18.02
N SER A 217 -7.17 -3.14 19.23
CA SER A 217 -8.24 -2.19 19.51
C SER A 217 -7.60 -0.87 19.93
N ILE A 218 -8.03 0.22 19.30
CA ILE A 218 -7.55 1.57 19.58
C ILE A 218 -8.72 2.38 20.12
N THR A 219 -8.51 2.99 21.29
CA THR A 219 -9.41 3.98 21.90
C THR A 219 -8.65 5.28 22.08
N PHE A 220 -9.30 6.32 22.57
CA PHE A 220 -8.66 7.62 22.79
C PHE A 220 -8.79 8.07 24.24
N GLN A 221 -7.81 8.83 24.69
CA GLN A 221 -7.86 9.54 25.97
C GLN A 221 -7.59 11.02 25.73
N LEU A 222 -8.51 11.84 26.21
CA LEU A 222 -8.35 13.29 26.21
C LEU A 222 -7.28 13.71 27.23
N GLN A 223 -6.35 14.57 26.84
CA GLN A 223 -5.21 14.97 27.68
C GLN A 223 -5.52 16.19 28.57
N ASP A 224 -6.47 17.04 28.18
CA ASP A 224 -6.79 18.32 28.82
C ASP A 224 -8.30 18.64 28.69
N ASP A 225 -8.79 19.73 29.28
CA ASP A 225 -10.18 20.22 29.09
C ASP A 225 -10.42 20.85 27.69
N GLN A 226 -9.79 20.30 26.64
CA GLN A 226 -9.96 20.73 25.26
C GLN A 226 -11.08 19.96 24.57
N GLU A 227 -11.61 20.53 23.48
CA GLU A 227 -12.54 19.79 22.61
C GLU A 227 -11.83 18.54 22.05
N PRO A 228 -12.46 17.35 22.12
CA PRO A 228 -11.87 16.11 21.64
C PRO A 228 -11.67 16.14 20.13
N VAL A 229 -10.44 15.87 19.68
CA VAL A 229 -10.08 15.75 18.27
C VAL A 229 -8.97 14.71 18.12
N TYR A 230 -9.17 13.79 17.18
CA TYR A 230 -8.12 12.89 16.72
C TYR A 230 -8.19 12.71 15.20
N THR A 231 -7.06 12.92 14.53
CA THR A 231 -6.88 12.85 13.08
C THR A 231 -5.90 11.74 12.72
N LEU A 232 -6.43 10.64 12.17
CA LEU A 232 -5.67 9.50 11.67
C LEU A 232 -5.39 9.65 10.17
N GLN A 233 -4.14 9.38 9.76
CA GLN A 233 -3.65 9.54 8.39
C GLN A 233 -3.16 8.23 7.77
N GLY A 234 -2.98 7.17 8.55
CA GLY A 234 -2.59 5.86 8.03
C GLY A 234 -2.05 4.93 9.10
N ILE A 235 -1.86 3.67 8.73
CA ILE A 235 -1.34 2.62 9.60
C ILE A 235 -0.33 1.77 8.82
N GLN A 236 0.74 1.33 9.48
CA GLN A 236 1.67 0.34 8.96
C GLN A 236 1.83 -0.80 9.97
N MET A 237 1.66 -2.02 9.50
CA MET A 237 2.02 -3.24 10.23
C MET A 237 3.43 -3.64 9.81
N VAL A 238 4.33 -3.85 10.78
CA VAL A 238 5.75 -4.06 10.56
C VAL A 238 6.25 -5.28 11.32
N LEU A 239 7.04 -6.08 10.62
CA LEU A 239 7.87 -7.16 11.16
C LEU A 239 9.36 -6.76 11.10
N GLU A 240 10.24 -7.40 11.86
CA GLU A 240 11.68 -7.07 11.79
C GLU A 240 12.41 -7.91 10.72
N GLU A 241 11.83 -9.07 10.41
CA GLU A 241 12.41 -10.06 9.52
C GLU A 241 12.56 -9.53 8.08
N SER A 242 13.52 -10.12 7.36
CA SER A 242 13.73 -9.87 5.94
C SER A 242 12.50 -10.27 5.13
N GLY A 243 12.28 -9.58 4.00
CA GLY A 243 11.17 -9.90 3.12
C GLY A 243 10.75 -8.76 2.20
N LEU A 244 9.52 -8.87 1.68
CA LEU A 244 8.91 -7.88 0.80
C LEU A 244 7.67 -7.27 1.45
N VAL A 245 7.59 -5.95 1.36
CA VAL A 245 6.50 -5.14 1.89
C VAL A 245 5.79 -4.45 0.73
N TYR A 246 4.47 -4.60 0.66
CA TYR A 246 3.67 -3.98 -0.40
C TYR A 246 2.72 -2.94 0.17
N HIS A 247 3.03 -1.66 -0.03
CA HIS A 247 2.27 -0.53 0.47
C HIS A 247 1.23 -0.09 -0.56
N ALA A 248 -0.03 0.09 -0.14
CA ALA A 248 -1.12 0.48 -1.04
C ALA A 248 -1.64 1.88 -0.69
N LEU A 249 -1.30 2.86 -1.54
CA LEU A 249 -1.67 4.27 -1.41
C LEU A 249 -2.81 4.55 -2.40
N GLY A 250 -4.02 4.13 -2.01
CA GLY A 250 -5.21 4.23 -2.85
C GLY A 250 -6.20 5.26 -2.35
N VAL A 251 -6.52 6.25 -3.20
CA VAL A 251 -7.58 7.23 -2.95
C VAL A 251 -8.54 7.30 -4.12
N ASN A 252 -9.81 6.95 -3.88
CA ASN A 252 -10.84 6.95 -4.90
C ASN A 252 -11.03 8.36 -5.47
N GLY A 253 -10.96 8.46 -6.80
CA GLY A 253 -11.01 9.72 -7.55
C GLY A 253 -9.71 10.51 -7.58
N ALA A 254 -8.61 10.00 -7.02
CA ALA A 254 -7.35 10.74 -7.03
C ALA A 254 -6.74 10.84 -8.43
N SER A 255 -6.17 12.00 -8.68
CA SER A 255 -5.31 12.36 -9.81
C SER A 255 -3.91 12.67 -9.28
N THR A 256 -2.93 12.92 -10.15
CA THR A 256 -1.60 13.41 -9.75
C THR A 256 -1.72 14.67 -8.88
N LYS A 257 -2.59 15.61 -9.28
CA LYS A 257 -2.89 16.83 -8.54
C LYS A 257 -3.42 16.57 -7.13
N SER A 258 -4.11 15.46 -6.90
CA SER A 258 -4.64 15.10 -5.58
C SER A 258 -3.52 14.81 -4.59
N PHE A 259 -2.55 13.97 -4.97
CA PHE A 259 -1.43 13.60 -4.11
C PHE A 259 -0.49 14.77 -3.80
N LEU A 260 -0.34 15.72 -4.73
CA LEU A 260 0.45 16.93 -4.50
C LEU A 260 -0.12 17.87 -3.41
N ARG A 261 -1.32 17.59 -2.91
CA ARG A 261 -1.92 18.31 -1.78
C ARG A 261 -1.54 17.73 -0.42
N SER A 262 -0.84 16.59 -0.38
CA SER A 262 -0.45 15.93 0.85
C SER A 262 0.79 16.59 1.45
N GLU A 263 0.58 17.47 2.42
CA GLU A 263 1.64 18.27 3.04
C GLU A 263 2.68 17.42 3.79
N ASN A 264 2.24 16.33 4.43
CA ASN A 264 3.12 15.45 5.22
C ASN A 264 3.63 14.24 4.42
N PHE A 265 3.55 14.28 3.09
CA PHE A 265 3.87 13.13 2.23
C PHE A 265 5.32 12.67 2.39
N ILE A 266 6.28 13.58 2.32
CA ILE A 266 7.72 13.25 2.37
C ILE A 266 8.09 12.74 3.76
N GLU A 267 7.75 13.47 4.82
CA GLU A 267 8.12 13.12 6.19
C GLU A 267 7.56 11.76 6.61
N GLN A 268 6.29 11.48 6.30
CA GLN A 268 5.71 10.16 6.54
C GLN A 268 6.25 9.10 5.58
N GLY A 269 6.53 9.45 4.33
CA GLY A 269 7.12 8.58 3.33
C GLY A 269 8.47 8.00 3.74
N ARG A 270 9.26 8.70 4.56
CA ARG A 270 10.54 8.20 5.12
C ARG A 270 10.39 6.92 5.95
N TYR A 271 9.22 6.66 6.53
CA TYR A 271 8.98 5.44 7.31
C TYR A 271 8.78 4.20 6.45
N ILE A 272 8.33 4.38 5.21
CA ILE A 272 8.13 3.26 4.29
C ILE A 272 9.34 3.01 3.39
N SER A 273 10.22 4.00 3.20
CA SER A 273 11.50 3.89 2.48
C SER A 273 11.39 3.09 1.16
N PRO A 274 10.66 3.61 0.17
CA PRO A 274 10.31 2.88 -1.04
C PRO A 274 11.53 2.53 -1.89
N ASP A 275 11.59 1.29 -2.37
CA ASP A 275 12.59 0.82 -3.32
C ASP A 275 12.03 0.80 -4.76
N LEU A 276 10.71 0.63 -4.88
CA LEU A 276 9.99 0.68 -6.14
C LEU A 276 8.64 1.36 -5.93
N VAL A 277 8.31 2.30 -6.79
CA VAL A 277 6.98 2.92 -6.86
C VAL A 277 6.30 2.52 -8.16
N ILE A 278 5.11 1.95 -8.04
CA ILE A 278 4.20 1.65 -9.13
C ILE A 278 3.14 2.76 -9.16
N PHE A 279 3.15 3.56 -10.22
CA PHE A 279 2.19 4.63 -10.45
C PHE A 279 1.01 4.13 -11.29
N GLY A 280 -0.12 3.90 -10.62
CA GLY A 280 -1.44 3.71 -11.21
C GLY A 280 -2.27 5.00 -11.16
N LEU A 281 -1.70 6.13 -11.58
CA LEU A 281 -2.39 7.42 -11.65
C LEU A 281 -2.48 7.92 -13.10
N GLY A 282 -3.60 8.52 -13.47
CA GLY A 282 -3.74 9.07 -14.82
C GLY A 282 -5.18 9.14 -15.28
N ILE A 283 -5.99 8.11 -14.98
CA ILE A 283 -7.35 8.06 -15.51
C ILE A 283 -8.21 9.26 -15.07
N ASN A 284 -8.08 9.72 -13.83
CA ASN A 284 -8.80 10.91 -13.36
C ASN A 284 -8.15 12.23 -13.80
N ASP A 285 -6.88 12.21 -14.19
CA ASP A 285 -6.21 13.36 -14.81
C ASP A 285 -6.70 13.56 -16.24
N ALA A 286 -6.81 12.45 -16.98
CA ALA A 286 -7.21 12.35 -18.37
C ALA A 286 -8.73 12.47 -18.60
N TYR A 287 -9.55 12.17 -17.59
CA TYR A 287 -11.02 12.24 -17.69
C TYR A 287 -11.52 13.70 -17.69
N LYS A 288 -11.25 14.41 -18.78
CA LYS A 288 -11.52 15.84 -18.97
C LYS A 288 -11.81 16.14 -20.45
N PRO A 289 -12.60 17.19 -20.73
CA PRO A 289 -12.71 17.69 -22.10
C PRO A 289 -11.36 18.23 -22.59
N ASP A 290 -11.14 18.23 -23.90
CA ASP A 290 -9.89 18.68 -24.55
C ASP A 290 -9.44 20.07 -24.08
N SER A 291 -10.39 20.97 -23.83
CA SER A 291 -10.11 22.34 -23.35
C SER A 291 -9.46 22.39 -21.96
N GLU A 292 -9.56 21.32 -21.17
CA GLU A 292 -9.04 21.20 -19.80
C GLU A 292 -7.97 20.11 -19.67
N TRP A 293 -7.64 19.43 -20.76
CA TRP A 293 -6.55 18.47 -20.82
C TRP A 293 -5.24 19.19 -21.15
N HIS A 294 -4.33 19.20 -20.19
CA HIS A 294 -3.03 19.86 -20.29
C HIS A 294 -1.92 18.84 -20.02
N PRO A 295 -1.48 18.08 -21.05
CA PRO A 295 -0.46 17.03 -20.93
C PRO A 295 0.84 17.49 -20.23
N GLN A 296 1.26 18.73 -20.50
CA GLN A 296 2.48 19.27 -19.93
C GLN A 296 2.35 19.45 -18.40
N GLU A 297 1.22 19.96 -17.91
CA GLU A 297 0.96 20.04 -16.47
C GLU A 297 0.87 18.66 -15.83
N TYR A 298 0.29 17.68 -16.52
CA TYR A 298 0.23 16.30 -16.04
C TYR A 298 1.63 15.71 -15.88
N LYS A 299 2.52 15.93 -16.86
CA LYS A 299 3.92 15.51 -16.79
C LYS A 299 4.67 16.18 -15.65
N GLU A 300 4.55 17.50 -15.49
CA GLU A 300 5.21 18.26 -14.40
C GLU A 300 4.78 17.80 -13.01
N ARG A 301 3.50 17.42 -12.85
CA ARG A 301 3.01 16.84 -11.60
C ARG A 301 3.63 15.48 -11.33
N TYR A 302 3.81 14.66 -12.36
CA TYR A 302 4.53 13.39 -12.24
C TYR A 302 6.00 13.59 -11.87
N ASP A 303 6.69 14.53 -12.53
CA ASP A 303 8.08 14.88 -12.20
C ASP A 303 8.20 15.26 -10.72
N THR A 304 7.26 16.07 -10.21
CA THR A 304 7.22 16.43 -8.78
C THR A 304 7.00 15.22 -7.86
N LEU A 305 6.10 14.30 -8.20
CA LEU A 305 5.87 13.08 -7.41
C LEU A 305 7.11 12.17 -7.42
N VAL A 306 7.78 12.03 -8.56
CA VAL A 306 9.05 11.30 -8.69
C VAL A 306 10.12 11.93 -7.80
N ASP A 307 10.25 13.26 -7.82
CA ASP A 307 11.19 14.01 -6.98
C ASP A 307 10.91 13.82 -5.48
N TRP A 308 9.65 13.78 -5.06
CA TRP A 308 9.27 13.48 -3.68
C TRP A 308 9.75 12.08 -3.27
N PHE A 309 9.54 11.08 -4.12
CA PHE A 309 10.01 9.71 -3.83
C PHE A 309 11.53 9.59 -3.85
N ARG A 310 12.24 10.26 -4.78
CA ARG A 310 13.71 10.31 -4.77
C ARG A 310 14.27 11.09 -3.56
N THR A 311 13.53 12.07 -3.04
CA THR A 311 13.88 12.78 -1.78
C THR A 311 13.76 11.87 -0.56
N ILE A 312 12.81 10.92 -0.60
CA ILE A 312 12.65 9.90 0.43
C ILE A 312 13.77 8.85 0.32
N ASN A 313 13.94 8.26 -0.87
CA ASN A 313 14.98 7.30 -1.19
C ASN A 313 15.59 7.59 -2.58
N PRO A 314 16.83 8.09 -2.66
CA PRO A 314 17.49 8.40 -3.93
C PRO A 314 17.64 7.20 -4.88
N ASP A 315 17.57 5.98 -4.36
CA ASP A 315 17.68 4.73 -5.13
C ASP A 315 16.32 4.10 -5.46
N CYS A 316 15.22 4.80 -5.20
CA CYS A 316 13.86 4.34 -5.52
C CYS A 316 13.61 4.30 -7.03
N GLU A 317 13.15 3.16 -7.54
CA GLU A 317 12.81 3.01 -8.95
C GLU A 317 11.32 3.13 -9.24
N PHE A 318 10.95 3.25 -10.51
CA PHE A 318 9.59 3.62 -10.92
C PHE A 318 9.05 2.74 -12.05
N ILE A 319 7.80 2.32 -11.91
CA ILE A 319 6.98 1.71 -12.96
C ILE A 319 5.75 2.57 -13.16
N PHE A 320 5.48 2.96 -14.40
CA PHE A 320 4.26 3.66 -14.77
C PHE A 320 3.28 2.67 -15.39
N MET A 321 2.10 2.54 -14.79
CA MET A 321 1.04 1.71 -15.35
C MET A 321 0.22 2.55 -16.33
N THR A 322 0.00 2.03 -17.53
CA THR A 322 -0.93 2.63 -18.49
C THR A 322 -2.35 2.60 -17.93
N ASN A 323 -3.18 3.58 -18.28
CA ASN A 323 -4.59 3.50 -17.92
C ASN A 323 -5.27 2.36 -18.69
N ASN A 324 -6.36 1.87 -18.12
CA ASN A 324 -7.25 0.96 -18.84
C ASN A 324 -8.16 1.77 -19.79
N ASP A 325 -8.66 1.10 -20.83
CA ASP A 325 -9.70 1.63 -21.70
C ASP A 325 -10.84 2.24 -20.87
N SER A 326 -11.16 3.50 -21.15
CA SER A 326 -12.24 4.22 -20.47
C SER A 326 -13.11 4.96 -21.46
N TYR A 327 -14.36 5.22 -21.05
CA TYR A 327 -15.39 5.78 -21.92
C TYR A 327 -16.16 6.89 -21.22
N ASP A 328 -16.22 8.05 -21.86
CA ASP A 328 -17.12 9.13 -21.48
C ASP A 328 -18.57 8.71 -21.64
N LYS A 329 -19.32 8.83 -20.53
CA LYS A 329 -20.74 8.45 -20.46
C LYS A 329 -21.02 7.04 -21.00
N ARG A 330 -20.02 6.14 -20.94
CA ARG A 330 -20.06 4.77 -21.49
C ARG A 330 -20.34 4.69 -22.99
N LYS A 331 -20.02 5.73 -23.75
CA LYS A 331 -20.34 5.83 -25.18
C LYS A 331 -19.16 6.21 -26.05
N VAL A 332 -18.36 7.19 -25.62
CA VAL A 332 -17.25 7.74 -26.40
C VAL A 332 -15.95 7.30 -25.74
N PRO A 333 -15.01 6.68 -26.44
CA PRO A 333 -13.68 6.39 -25.88
C PRO A 333 -13.06 7.68 -25.34
N ASN A 334 -12.47 7.61 -24.15
CA ASN A 334 -11.65 8.70 -23.63
C ASN A 334 -10.30 8.66 -24.35
N GLU A 335 -10.10 9.55 -25.32
CA GLU A 335 -8.89 9.59 -26.15
C GLU A 335 -7.64 10.03 -25.35
N HIS A 336 -7.82 10.55 -24.13
CA HIS A 336 -6.72 10.96 -23.26
C HIS A 336 -6.24 9.86 -22.30
N ALA A 337 -6.98 8.74 -22.20
CA ALA A 337 -6.69 7.65 -21.26
C ALA A 337 -5.45 6.85 -21.67
#